data_AF-A0A534SJ41-F1
#
_entry.id   AF-A0A534SJ41-F1
#
_cell.length_a   1.000
_cell.length_b   1.000
_cell.length_c   1.000
_cell.angle_alpha   90.00
_cell.angle_beta   90.00
_cell.angle_gamma   90.00
#
_symmetry.space_group_name_H-M   'P 1'
#
loop_
_entity.id
_entity.type
_entity.pdbx_description
1 polymer ?
#
loop_
_entity_poly.entity_id
_entity_poly.type
_entity_poly.pdbx_seq_one_letter_code
_entity_poly.pdbx_strand_id
1 'polypeptide(L)'
;MGSLGDFLHRVVMKRYGINPERDVTWLTIGAPPDRVQALDAKLVDAADLSYPFDVQAQKKGCRTLWDARIEAPYPSMSVVTRRKTVQEDRDTVMRMMRAHVEGIHFLKTQKEASQKILAKYLKNNDKEILEGSYEIYKDDFIATPYPITHGLETTYEYVAQRRPEIYNHKAEEFTDPSFIAELDKSGFIKKLYGQK
;
A
#
# COMPACT_ATOMS: atom_id res chain seq x y z
N MET A 1 -9.54 6.10 -14.06
CA MET A 1 -10.72 6.59 -13.30
C MET A 1 -11.38 5.42 -12.58
N GLY A 2 -11.88 5.65 -11.37
CA GLY A 2 -12.52 4.64 -10.54
C GLY A 2 -11.55 3.65 -9.86
N SER A 3 -10.25 3.93 -9.87
CA SER A 3 -9.28 3.21 -9.05
C SER A 3 -9.26 3.79 -7.63
N LEU A 4 -8.70 3.04 -6.69
CA LEU A 4 -8.44 3.55 -5.34
C LEU A 4 -7.56 4.81 -5.37
N GLY A 5 -6.54 4.84 -6.22
CA GLY A 5 -5.69 6.02 -6.41
C GLY A 5 -6.50 7.25 -6.81
N ASP A 6 -7.38 7.13 -7.81
CA ASP A 6 -8.27 8.22 -8.25
C ASP A 6 -9.17 8.72 -7.09
N PHE A 7 -9.74 7.81 -6.29
CA PHE A 7 -10.52 8.18 -5.12
C PHE A 7 -9.70 8.97 -4.09
N LEU A 8 -8.51 8.49 -3.71
CA LEU A 8 -7.67 9.16 -2.72
C LEU A 8 -7.26 10.56 -3.17
N HIS A 9 -6.88 10.73 -4.45
CA HIS A 9 -6.54 12.06 -4.98
C HIS A 9 -7.73 13.01 -4.93
N ARG A 10 -8.95 12.54 -5.22
CA ARG A 10 -10.18 13.36 -5.10
C ARG A 10 -10.46 13.76 -3.65
N VAL A 11 -10.24 12.87 -2.69
CA VAL A 11 -10.37 13.17 -1.25
C VAL A 11 -9.39 14.26 -0.85
N VAL A 12 -8.11 14.13 -1.24
CA VAL A 12 -7.08 15.12 -0.92
C VAL A 12 -7.38 16.47 -1.60
N MET A 13 -7.73 16.48 -2.89
CA MET A 13 -8.12 17.71 -3.61
C MET A 13 -9.23 18.48 -2.87
N LYS A 14 -10.29 17.78 -2.43
CA LYS A 14 -11.40 18.40 -1.69
C LYS A 14 -10.95 19.04 -0.38
N ARG A 15 -10.00 18.44 0.34
CA ARG A 15 -9.44 19.02 1.59
C ARG A 15 -8.69 20.33 1.32
N TYR A 16 -8.07 20.44 0.15
CA TYR A 16 -7.42 21.67 -0.31
C TYR A 16 -8.41 22.66 -0.98
N GLY A 17 -9.72 22.42 -0.89
CA GLY A 17 -10.75 23.30 -1.47
C GLY A 17 -10.91 23.19 -2.98
N ILE A 18 -10.27 22.21 -3.62
CA ILE A 18 -10.36 21.95 -5.05
C ILE A 18 -11.52 20.97 -5.29
N ASN A 19 -12.49 21.36 -6.10
CA ASN A 19 -13.57 20.47 -6.50
C ASN A 19 -13.14 19.62 -7.71
N PRO A 20 -12.93 18.30 -7.55
CA PRO A 20 -12.42 17.45 -8.63
C PRO A 20 -13.37 17.32 -9.83
N GLU A 21 -14.67 17.61 -9.68
CA GLU A 21 -15.63 17.53 -10.80
C GLU A 21 -15.79 18.85 -11.55
N ARG A 22 -15.34 19.97 -10.95
CA ARG A 22 -15.50 21.32 -11.51
C ARG A 22 -14.17 21.95 -11.91
N ASP A 23 -13.15 21.78 -11.06
CA ASP A 23 -11.87 22.49 -11.15
C ASP A 23 -10.79 21.66 -11.86
N VAL A 24 -11.08 20.39 -12.21
CA VAL A 24 -10.13 19.46 -12.81
C VAL A 24 -10.73 18.78 -14.05
N THR A 25 -9.98 18.80 -15.15
CA THR A 25 -10.26 17.98 -16.33
C THR A 25 -9.45 16.70 -16.26
N TRP A 26 -10.14 15.57 -16.20
CA TRP A 26 -9.50 14.27 -16.05
C TRP A 26 -9.23 13.60 -17.39
N LEU A 27 -7.99 13.17 -17.61
CA LEU A 27 -7.58 12.40 -18.78
C LEU A 27 -7.17 10.98 -18.37
N THR A 28 -7.62 9.99 -19.13
CA THR A 28 -7.19 8.59 -18.92
C THR A 28 -5.92 8.35 -19.73
N ILE A 29 -4.79 8.32 -19.03
CA ILE A 29 -3.46 8.03 -19.61
C ILE A 29 -2.95 6.74 -18.97
N GLY A 30 -2.55 5.79 -19.82
CA GLY A 30 -2.35 4.37 -19.52
C GLY A 30 -1.52 4.05 -18.28
N ALA A 31 -0.33 3.48 -18.51
CA ALA A 31 0.54 3.05 -17.43
C ALA A 31 1.32 4.24 -16.84
N PRO A 32 1.87 4.13 -15.62
CA PRO A 32 2.66 5.20 -15.02
C PRO A 32 3.82 5.76 -15.88
N PRO A 33 4.58 4.97 -16.67
CA PRO A 33 5.57 5.53 -17.60
C PRO A 33 4.96 6.50 -18.62
N ASP A 34 3.79 6.18 -19.16
CA ASP A 34 3.08 7.02 -20.14
C ASP A 34 2.65 8.36 -19.51
N ARG A 35 2.29 8.33 -18.22
CA ARG A 35 1.94 9.53 -17.45
C ARG A 35 3.15 10.43 -17.20
N VAL A 36 4.31 9.85 -16.90
CA VAL A 36 5.57 10.60 -16.80
C VAL A 36 5.92 11.25 -18.14
N GLN A 37 5.71 10.54 -19.26
CA GLN A 37 5.93 11.11 -20.59
C GLN A 37 4.93 12.24 -20.91
N ALA A 38 3.66 12.09 -20.53
CA ALA A 38 2.65 13.13 -20.73
C ALA A 38 2.96 14.41 -19.93
N LEU A 39 3.47 14.28 -18.70
CA LEU A 39 3.97 15.41 -17.90
C LEU A 39 5.15 16.11 -18.59
N ASP A 40 6.14 15.33 -19.04
CA ASP A 40 7.35 15.84 -19.71
C ASP A 40 7.02 16.59 -21.01
N ALA A 41 6.07 16.06 -21.78
CA ALA A 41 5.56 16.67 -23.01
C ALA A 41 4.56 17.81 -22.76
N LYS A 42 4.27 18.16 -21.49
CA LYS A 42 3.30 19.19 -21.08
C LYS A 42 1.90 18.97 -21.64
N LEU A 43 1.50 17.70 -21.82
CA LEU A 43 0.16 17.32 -22.23
C LEU A 43 -0.83 17.33 -21.06
N VAL A 44 -0.31 17.26 -19.83
CA VAL A 44 -1.06 17.33 -18.58
C VAL A 44 -0.33 18.18 -17.55
N ASP A 45 -1.08 18.88 -16.70
CA ASP A 45 -0.51 19.71 -15.62
C ASP A 45 -0.07 18.90 -14.39
N ALA A 46 -0.71 17.73 -14.17
CA ALA A 46 -0.44 16.83 -13.06
C ALA A 46 -0.80 15.39 -13.42
N ALA A 47 -0.19 14.42 -12.74
CA ALA A 47 -0.54 13.01 -12.85
C ALA A 47 -0.39 12.28 -11.51
N ASP A 48 -1.21 11.25 -11.28
CA ASP A 48 -1.00 10.32 -10.17
C ASP A 48 0.17 9.39 -10.50
N LEU A 49 1.19 9.42 -9.66
CA LEU A 49 2.39 8.61 -9.78
C LEU A 49 2.70 7.94 -8.45
N SER A 50 3.25 6.74 -8.54
CA SER A 50 3.84 6.03 -7.41
C SER A 50 5.31 5.77 -7.69
N TYR A 51 6.05 5.42 -6.65
CA TYR A 51 7.43 4.98 -6.80
C TYR A 51 7.56 3.88 -7.87
N PRO A 52 8.57 3.94 -8.76
CA PRO A 52 9.64 4.95 -8.88
C PRO A 52 9.31 6.13 -9.82
N PHE A 53 8.09 6.19 -10.37
CA PHE A 53 7.75 7.12 -11.44
C PHE A 53 7.61 8.57 -10.94
N ASP A 54 7.23 8.76 -9.69
CA ASP A 54 7.26 10.05 -8.99
C ASP A 54 8.68 10.64 -8.98
N VAL A 55 9.69 9.85 -8.60
CA VAL A 55 11.11 10.25 -8.60
C VAL A 55 11.59 10.53 -10.03
N GLN A 56 11.19 9.72 -11.01
CA GLN A 56 11.52 9.98 -12.41
C GLN A 56 10.93 11.30 -12.91
N ALA A 57 9.69 11.63 -12.55
CA ALA A 57 9.07 12.90 -12.88
C ALA A 57 9.77 14.08 -12.17
N GLN A 58 10.15 13.91 -10.90
CA GLN A 58 10.91 14.92 -10.15
C GLN A 58 12.26 15.23 -10.80
N LYS A 59 12.99 14.20 -11.27
CA LYS A 59 14.25 14.37 -12.02
C LYS A 59 14.06 15.15 -13.33
N LYS A 60 12.85 15.16 -13.89
CA LYS A 60 12.45 15.96 -15.06
C LYS A 60 11.93 17.35 -14.69
N GLY A 61 12.05 17.78 -13.43
CA GLY A 61 11.66 19.11 -12.97
C GLY A 61 10.21 19.21 -12.47
N CYS A 62 9.47 18.09 -12.39
CA CYS A 62 8.17 18.10 -11.72
C CYS A 62 8.34 18.25 -10.20
N ARG A 63 7.28 18.71 -9.52
CA ARG A 63 7.21 18.77 -8.06
C ARG A 63 6.01 17.98 -7.55
N THR A 64 6.16 17.38 -6.38
CA THR A 64 5.03 16.73 -5.69
C THR A 64 4.06 17.80 -5.20
N LEU A 65 2.78 17.67 -5.54
CA LEU A 65 1.73 18.58 -5.07
C LEU A 65 1.19 18.16 -3.70
N TRP A 66 0.97 16.86 -3.50
CA TRP A 66 0.61 16.24 -2.24
C TRP A 66 1.01 14.76 -2.26
N ASP A 67 1.10 14.14 -1.08
CA ASP A 67 1.32 12.71 -0.92
C ASP A 67 0.10 12.07 -0.27
N ALA A 68 -0.68 11.31 -1.06
CA ALA A 68 -1.88 10.66 -0.56
C ALA A 68 -1.61 9.67 0.59
N ARG A 69 -0.39 9.13 0.71
CA ARG A 69 0.00 8.23 1.81
C ARG A 69 0.03 8.94 3.15
N ILE A 70 0.42 10.22 3.14
CA ILE A 70 0.51 11.07 4.34
C ILE A 70 -0.87 11.67 4.63
N GLU A 71 -1.53 12.16 3.59
CA GLU A 71 -2.76 12.94 3.71
C GLU A 71 -3.97 12.07 4.02
N ALA A 72 -4.06 10.87 3.45
CA ALA A 72 -5.20 9.98 3.62
C ALA A 72 -4.73 8.60 4.10
N PRO A 73 -4.51 8.43 5.42
CA PRO A 73 -4.13 7.14 6.00
C PRO A 73 -5.11 6.06 5.53
N TYR A 74 -4.58 5.06 4.84
CA TYR A 74 -5.35 3.98 4.23
C TYR A 74 -4.52 2.68 4.30
N PRO A 75 -5.10 1.57 4.78
CA PRO A 75 -4.43 0.28 4.74
C PRO A 75 -4.35 -0.24 3.29
N SER A 76 -3.23 0.07 2.61
CA SER A 76 -3.02 -0.22 1.19
C SER A 76 -2.81 -1.70 0.88
N MET A 77 -2.24 -2.43 1.82
CA MET A 77 -1.89 -3.84 1.67
C MET A 77 -2.50 -4.65 2.80
N SER A 78 -3.10 -5.79 2.46
CA SER A 78 -3.71 -6.70 3.43
C SER A 78 -3.65 -8.13 2.92
N VAL A 79 -3.43 -9.08 3.82
CA VAL A 79 -3.64 -10.50 3.54
C VAL A 79 -5.11 -10.80 3.75
N VAL A 80 -5.79 -11.26 2.70
CA VAL A 80 -7.22 -11.54 2.74
C VAL A 80 -7.50 -12.99 2.33
N THR A 81 -8.42 -13.63 3.04
CA THR A 81 -8.93 -14.96 2.71
C THR A 81 -10.40 -15.08 3.12
N ARG A 82 -11.06 -16.18 2.75
CA ARG A 82 -12.45 -16.44 3.14
C ARG A 82 -12.51 -16.88 4.60
N ARG A 83 -13.51 -16.41 5.34
CA ARG A 83 -13.81 -16.89 6.71
C ARG A 83 -13.95 -18.41 6.76
N LYS A 84 -14.57 -19.00 5.73
CA LYS A 84 -14.71 -20.45 5.56
C LYS A 84 -13.35 -21.17 5.54
N THR A 85 -12.37 -20.65 4.79
CA THR A 85 -11.02 -21.23 4.75
C THR A 85 -10.35 -21.23 6.12
N VAL A 86 -10.53 -20.16 6.90
CA VAL A 86 -10.01 -20.08 8.27
C VAL A 86 -10.67 -21.11 9.19
N GLN A 87 -11.98 -21.35 9.03
CA GLN A 87 -12.72 -22.32 9.84
C GLN A 87 -12.40 -23.77 9.48
N GLU A 88 -12.24 -24.06 8.19
CA GLU A 88 -11.98 -25.42 7.70
C GLU A 88 -10.52 -25.84 7.90
N ASP A 89 -9.57 -24.92 7.73
CA ASP A 89 -8.15 -25.23 7.81
C ASP A 89 -7.35 -24.07 8.42
N ARG A 90 -7.54 -23.86 9.72
CA ARG A 90 -6.80 -22.85 10.48
C ARG A 90 -5.29 -23.10 10.47
N ASP A 91 -4.84 -24.37 10.45
CA ASP A 91 -3.41 -24.70 10.50
C ASP A 91 -2.69 -24.20 9.24
N THR A 92 -3.23 -24.45 8.05
CA THR A 92 -2.66 -23.93 6.80
C THR A 92 -2.62 -22.41 6.79
N VAL A 93 -3.68 -21.73 7.24
CA VAL A 93 -3.68 -20.26 7.36
C VAL A 93 -2.62 -19.79 8.35
N MET A 94 -2.49 -20.45 9.51
CA MET A 94 -1.46 -20.12 10.50
C MET A 94 -0.04 -20.30 9.95
N ARG A 95 0.22 -21.37 9.19
CA ARG A 95 1.52 -21.58 8.52
C ARG A 95 1.81 -20.49 7.50
N MET A 96 0.82 -20.07 6.73
CA MET A 96 0.94 -18.95 5.81
C MET A 96 1.27 -17.65 6.55
N MET A 97 0.58 -17.37 7.67
CA MET A 97 0.86 -16.18 8.49
C MET A 97 2.26 -16.21 9.13
N ARG A 98 2.75 -17.38 9.57
CA ARG A 98 4.15 -17.55 10.01
C ARG A 98 5.13 -17.21 8.90
N ALA A 99 4.94 -17.77 7.71
CA ALA A 99 5.79 -17.48 6.55
C ALA A 99 5.74 -16.00 6.16
N HIS A 100 4.58 -15.35 6.27
CA HIS A 100 4.44 -13.92 6.03
C HIS A 100 5.27 -13.10 7.02
N VAL A 101 5.18 -13.39 8.32
CA VAL A 101 5.98 -12.73 9.37
C VAL A 101 7.48 -12.99 9.20
N GLU A 102 7.89 -14.21 8.87
CA GLU A 102 9.29 -14.53 8.55
C GLU A 102 9.78 -13.77 7.31
N GLY A 103 8.92 -13.62 6.29
CA GLY A 103 9.19 -12.81 5.11
C GLY A 103 9.40 -11.33 5.42
N ILE A 104 8.59 -10.75 6.31
CA ILE A 104 8.78 -9.38 6.80
C ILE A 104 10.10 -9.26 7.56
N HIS A 105 10.41 -10.22 8.44
CA HIS A 105 11.69 -10.26 9.13
C HIS A 105 12.87 -10.33 8.14
N PHE A 106 12.79 -11.21 7.13
CA PHE A 106 13.80 -11.33 6.08
C PHE A 106 13.98 -10.01 5.32
N LEU A 107 12.89 -9.36 4.90
CA LEU A 107 12.95 -8.06 4.24
C LEU A 107 13.70 -7.04 5.10
N LYS A 108 13.42 -6.98 6.40
CA LYS A 108 14.02 -6.00 7.30
C LYS A 108 15.48 -6.27 7.65
N THR A 109 15.92 -7.53 7.62
CA THR A 109 17.25 -7.93 8.11
C THR A 109 18.23 -8.34 7.01
N GLN A 110 17.73 -8.71 5.82
CA GLN A 110 18.55 -9.21 4.71
C GLN A 110 18.45 -8.28 3.50
N LYS A 111 19.08 -7.11 3.61
CA LYS A 111 18.98 -6.03 2.60
C LYS A 111 19.41 -6.48 1.20
N GLU A 112 20.62 -7.00 1.06
CA GLU A 112 21.20 -7.34 -0.24
C GLU A 112 20.40 -8.45 -0.94
N ALA A 113 19.96 -9.45 -0.16
CA ALA A 113 19.14 -10.54 -0.68
C ALA A 113 17.74 -10.04 -1.09
N SER A 114 17.14 -9.18 -0.28
CA SER A 114 15.84 -8.56 -0.57
C SER A 114 15.90 -7.70 -1.82
N GLN A 115 16.96 -6.91 -2.01
CA GLN A 115 17.16 -6.10 -3.22
C GLN A 115 17.31 -6.95 -4.49
N LYS A 116 17.99 -8.10 -4.41
CA LYS A 116 18.06 -9.06 -5.54
C LYS A 116 16.67 -9.61 -5.90
N ILE A 117 15.85 -9.91 -4.89
CA ILE A 117 14.47 -10.36 -5.10
C ILE A 117 13.64 -9.24 -5.71
N LEU A 118 13.73 -8.02 -5.18
CA LEU A 118 13.05 -6.84 -5.73
C LEU A 118 13.44 -6.60 -7.19
N ALA A 119 14.71 -6.70 -7.55
CA ALA A 119 15.17 -6.55 -8.93
C ALA A 119 14.49 -7.55 -9.88
N LYS A 120 14.39 -8.81 -9.46
CA LYS A 120 13.71 -9.86 -10.22
C LYS A 120 12.22 -9.56 -10.45
N TYR A 121 11.50 -9.15 -9.40
CA TYR A 121 10.05 -8.96 -9.47
C TYR A 121 9.62 -7.60 -10.04
N LEU A 122 10.38 -6.54 -9.77
CA LEU A 122 10.17 -5.21 -10.34
C LEU A 122 10.70 -5.09 -11.77
N LYS A 123 11.47 -6.09 -12.26
CA LYS A 123 12.13 -6.09 -13.57
C LYS A 123 12.96 -4.82 -13.79
N ASN A 124 13.64 -4.36 -12.74
CA ASN A 124 14.41 -3.13 -12.73
C ASN A 124 15.73 -3.38 -11.99
N ASN A 125 16.84 -2.95 -12.60
CA ASN A 125 18.19 -3.11 -12.05
C ASN A 125 18.85 -1.77 -11.67
N ASP A 126 18.12 -0.66 -11.78
CA ASP A 126 18.59 0.64 -11.33
C ASP A 126 18.76 0.63 -9.81
N LYS A 127 19.98 0.91 -9.35
CA LYS A 127 20.36 0.80 -7.94
C LYS A 127 19.61 1.79 -7.06
N GLU A 128 19.40 3.01 -7.53
CA GLU A 128 18.70 4.05 -6.78
C GLU A 128 17.23 3.67 -6.65
N ILE A 129 16.63 3.16 -7.74
CA ILE A 129 15.26 2.66 -7.74
C ILE A 129 15.11 1.48 -6.77
N LEU A 130 16.03 0.53 -6.77
CA LEU A 130 15.97 -0.63 -5.87
C LEU A 130 16.21 -0.26 -4.41
N GLU A 131 17.10 0.69 -4.14
CA GLU A 131 17.36 1.23 -2.80
C GLU A 131 16.11 1.90 -2.24
N GLY A 132 15.51 2.83 -2.98
CA GLY A 132 14.28 3.48 -2.50
C GLY A 132 13.09 2.53 -2.41
N SER A 133 12.96 1.55 -3.32
CA SER A 133 11.93 0.50 -3.20
C SER A 133 12.09 -0.28 -1.90
N TYR A 134 13.33 -0.66 -1.59
CA TYR A 134 13.66 -1.41 -0.39
C TYR A 134 13.33 -0.62 0.87
N GLU A 135 13.73 0.64 0.96
CA GLU A 135 13.44 1.47 2.15
C GLU A 135 11.93 1.69 2.31
N ILE A 136 11.17 1.94 1.22
CA ILE A 136 9.70 2.04 1.28
C ILE A 136 9.07 0.76 1.84
N TYR A 137 9.37 -0.40 1.26
CA TYR A 137 8.78 -1.66 1.72
C TYR A 137 9.23 -2.03 3.13
N LYS A 138 10.49 -1.78 3.46
CA LYS A 138 11.03 -2.02 4.80
C LYS A 138 10.29 -1.20 5.85
N ASP A 139 9.90 0.04 5.54
CA ASP A 139 9.13 0.88 6.45
C ASP A 139 7.65 0.48 6.50
N ASP A 140 7.02 0.22 5.34
CA ASP A 140 5.59 -0.14 5.23
C ASP A 140 5.25 -1.49 5.89
N PHE A 141 6.11 -2.50 5.75
CA PHE A 141 5.87 -3.80 6.36
C PHE A 141 6.21 -3.76 7.86
N ILE A 142 5.24 -3.51 8.73
CA ILE A 142 5.46 -3.48 10.18
C ILE A 142 5.87 -4.86 10.73
N ALA A 143 6.80 -4.89 11.68
CA ALA A 143 7.41 -6.14 12.20
C ALA A 143 6.39 -7.08 12.88
N THR A 144 5.35 -6.50 13.48
CA THR A 144 4.25 -7.24 14.12
C THR A 144 2.95 -6.83 13.41
N PRO A 145 2.56 -7.52 12.32
CA PRO A 145 1.55 -7.04 11.37
C PRO A 145 0.12 -7.23 11.85
N TYR A 146 -0.23 -6.65 13.00
CA TYR A 146 -1.61 -6.56 13.44
C TYR A 146 -2.47 -5.81 12.40
N PRO A 147 -3.73 -6.22 12.19
CA PRO A 147 -4.64 -5.50 11.31
C PRO A 147 -4.76 -4.02 11.73
N ILE A 148 -4.58 -3.11 10.77
CA ILE A 148 -4.73 -1.67 10.97
C ILE A 148 -6.19 -1.31 10.69
N THR A 149 -6.93 -0.97 11.74
CA THR A 149 -8.32 -0.49 11.61
C THR A 149 -8.44 1.03 11.57
N HIS A 150 -7.38 1.75 11.95
CA HIS A 150 -7.31 3.20 11.80
C HIS A 150 -7.22 3.59 10.31
N GLY A 151 -7.87 4.70 9.91
CA GLY A 151 -7.91 5.15 8.52
C GLY A 151 -8.94 4.42 7.64
N LEU A 152 -9.73 3.49 8.20
CA LEU A 152 -10.78 2.80 7.46
C LEU A 152 -11.96 3.70 7.07
N GLU A 153 -12.11 4.88 7.66
CA GLU A 153 -13.16 5.85 7.27
C GLU A 153 -13.12 6.15 5.78
N THR A 154 -11.93 6.44 5.24
CA THR A 154 -11.67 6.65 3.81
C THR A 154 -12.08 5.42 2.98
N THR A 155 -11.81 4.21 3.50
CA THR A 155 -12.24 2.94 2.87
C THR A 155 -13.76 2.80 2.86
N TYR A 156 -14.41 3.13 3.97
CA TYR A 156 -15.85 3.05 4.12
C TYR A 156 -16.55 4.02 3.19
N GLU A 157 -16.09 5.28 3.14
CA GLU A 157 -16.56 6.28 2.20
C GLU A 157 -16.43 5.82 0.75
N TYR A 158 -15.29 5.22 0.39
CA TYR A 158 -15.07 4.68 -0.95
C TYR A 158 -16.06 3.55 -1.28
N VAL A 159 -16.20 2.57 -0.39
CA VAL A 159 -17.12 1.43 -0.59
C VAL A 159 -18.57 1.90 -0.62
N ALA A 160 -18.94 2.87 0.22
CA ALA A 160 -20.28 3.42 0.34
C ALA A 160 -20.79 4.09 -0.94
N GLN A 161 -19.90 4.55 -1.83
CA GLN A 161 -20.29 5.08 -3.14
C GLN A 161 -21.06 4.06 -3.99
N ARG A 162 -20.84 2.76 -3.75
CA ARG A 162 -21.53 1.67 -4.44
C ARG A 162 -22.37 0.80 -3.51
N ARG A 163 -22.02 0.76 -2.22
CA ARG A 163 -22.62 -0.09 -1.19
C ARG A 163 -22.81 0.68 0.11
N PRO A 164 -23.80 1.58 0.18
CA PRO A 164 -24.05 2.41 1.37
C PRO A 164 -24.25 1.60 2.65
N GLU A 165 -24.70 0.34 2.53
CA GLU A 165 -24.87 -0.58 3.66
C GLU A 165 -23.58 -0.90 4.42
N ILE A 166 -22.40 -0.57 3.87
CA ILE A 166 -21.11 -0.77 4.55
C ILE A 166 -21.06 -0.04 5.91
N TYR A 167 -21.78 1.07 6.06
CA TYR A 167 -21.86 1.80 7.34
C TYR A 167 -22.58 1.04 8.46
N ASN A 168 -23.29 -0.04 8.13
CA ASN A 168 -23.92 -0.91 9.13
C ASN A 168 -22.94 -1.97 9.68
N HIS A 169 -21.75 -2.09 9.09
CA HIS A 169 -20.73 -3.05 9.50
C HIS A 169 -19.61 -2.35 10.27
N LYS A 170 -18.97 -3.10 11.17
CA LYS A 170 -17.78 -2.66 11.88
C LYS A 170 -16.51 -3.21 11.24
N ALA A 171 -15.40 -2.49 11.38
CA ALA A 171 -14.09 -2.90 10.86
C ALA A 171 -13.69 -4.30 11.35
N GLU A 172 -13.98 -4.59 12.62
CA GLU A 172 -13.67 -5.83 13.30
C GLU A 172 -14.34 -7.05 12.67
N GLU A 173 -15.44 -6.86 11.93
CA GLU A 173 -16.10 -7.95 11.19
C GLU A 173 -15.25 -8.44 10.02
N PHE A 174 -14.32 -7.62 9.54
CA PHE A 174 -13.47 -7.88 8.37
C PHE A 174 -12.01 -8.19 8.75
N THR A 175 -11.64 -8.10 10.02
CA THR A 175 -10.27 -8.35 10.50
C THR A 175 -10.21 -9.52 11.47
N ASP A 176 -9.16 -10.32 11.41
CA ASP A 176 -8.87 -11.36 12.39
C ASP A 176 -7.48 -11.16 12.99
N PRO A 177 -7.35 -10.54 14.18
CA PRO A 177 -6.07 -10.33 14.83
C PRO A 177 -5.52 -11.60 15.49
N SER A 178 -6.30 -12.70 15.56
CA SER A 178 -5.95 -13.87 16.37
C SER A 178 -4.67 -14.55 15.91
N PHE A 179 -4.39 -14.55 14.61
CA PHE A 179 -3.18 -15.16 14.05
C PHE A 179 -1.92 -14.45 14.53
N ILE A 180 -1.87 -13.13 14.40
CA ILE A 180 -0.72 -12.33 14.83
C ILE A 180 -0.62 -12.32 16.34
N ALA A 181 -1.75 -12.22 17.06
CA ALA A 181 -1.76 -12.30 18.51
C ALA A 181 -1.18 -13.63 19.04
N GLU A 182 -1.45 -14.75 18.38
CA GLU A 182 -0.92 -16.06 18.75
C GLU A 182 0.60 -16.15 18.50
N LEU A 183 1.08 -15.63 17.36
CA LEU A 183 2.51 -15.57 17.05
C LEU A 183 3.29 -14.63 17.98
N ASP A 184 2.68 -13.51 18.35
CA ASP A 184 3.27 -12.55 19.28
C ASP A 184 3.36 -13.16 20.70
N LYS A 185 2.23 -13.67 21.22
CA LYS A 185 2.15 -14.28 22.56
C LYS A 185 3.03 -15.52 22.72
N SER A 186 3.18 -16.33 21.68
CA SER A 186 4.09 -17.49 21.70
C SER A 186 5.58 -17.09 21.69
N GLY A 187 5.89 -15.80 21.53
CA GLY A 187 7.24 -15.28 21.41
C GLY A 187 7.91 -15.59 20.08
N PHE A 188 7.16 -16.10 19.09
CA PHE A 188 7.68 -16.39 17.75
C PHE A 188 8.29 -15.14 17.10
N ILE A 189 7.54 -14.04 17.09
CA ILE A 189 7.97 -12.77 16.49
C ILE A 189 9.20 -12.22 17.22
N LYS A 190 9.17 -12.19 18.56
CA LYS A 190 10.29 -11.73 19.38
C LYS A 190 11.58 -12.53 19.12
N LYS A 191 11.48 -13.85 18.92
CA LYS A 191 12.64 -14.72 18.64
C LYS A 191 13.33 -14.35 17.32
N LEU A 192 12.57 -14.00 16.28
CA LEU A 192 13.13 -13.59 14.99
C LEU A 192 14.06 -12.38 15.14
N TYR A 193 13.67 -11.37 15.91
CA TYR A 193 14.47 -10.15 16.12
C TYR A 193 15.45 -10.23 17.30
N GLY A 194 15.41 -11.30 18.08
CA GLY A 194 16.23 -11.50 19.28
C GLY A 194 17.47 -12.37 19.07
N GLN A 195 17.57 -13.08 17.94
CA GLN A 195 18.77 -13.83 17.57
C GLN A 195 19.78 -12.87 16.93
N LYS A 196 20.78 -12.45 17.72
CA LYS A 196 22.03 -11.86 17.22
C LYS A 196 23.09 -12.92 17.08
#